data_AF-A0A2N1WE51-F1
#
_entry.id   AF-A0A2N1WE51-F1
#
_cell.length_a   1.000
_cell.length_b   1.000
_cell.length_c   1.000
_cell.angle_alpha   90.00
_cell.angle_beta   90.00
_cell.angle_gamma   90.00
#
_symmetry.space_group_name_H-M   'P 1'
#
loop_
_entity.id
_entity.type
_entity.pdbx_description
1 polymer ?
#
loop_
_entity_poly.entity_id
_entity_poly.type
_entity_poly.pdbx_seq_one_letter_code
_entity_poly.pdbx_strand_id
1 'polypeptide(L)' 'MVDQYPDSRDQYPEETREWLESLAAVIDREGAERAHFLLDKLVELARRAGAHLPFDLTTAYINTIPPGREPNMPGDPA' A
#
# COMPACT_ATOMS: atom_id res chain seq x y z
N MET A 1 6.30 -11.63 -3.97
CA MET A 1 7.19 -11.60 -2.80
C MET A 1 7.33 -10.15 -2.41
N VAL A 2 6.55 -9.71 -1.41
CA VAL A 2 6.77 -8.42 -0.76
C VAL A 2 7.91 -8.68 0.22
N ASP A 3 9.05 -8.06 -0.03
CA ASP A 3 10.20 -8.13 0.86
C ASP A 3 9.79 -7.64 2.26
N GLN A 4 9.66 -8.58 3.20
CA GLN A 4 9.80 -8.28 4.61
C GLN A 4 11.28 -7.97 4.86
N TYR A 5 11.72 -6.75 4.55
CA TYR A 5 12.85 -6.20 5.28
C TYR A 5 12.28 -5.75 6.61
N PRO A 6 12.56 -6.43 7.74
CA PRO A 6 12.42 -5.77 9.02
C PRO A 6 13.31 -4.54 8.92
N ASP A 7 12.71 -3.36 8.98
CA ASP A 7 13.49 -2.15 9.19
C ASP A 7 14.24 -2.39 10.50
N SER A 8 15.56 -2.56 10.41
CA SER A 8 16.40 -2.89 11.57
C SER A 8 16.41 -1.75 12.60
N ARG A 9 15.72 -0.64 12.28
CA ARG A 9 15.52 0.56 13.09
C ARG A 9 14.09 0.66 13.65
N ASP A 10 13.20 -0.29 13.34
CA ASP A 10 11.88 -0.33 13.96
C ASP A 10 12.03 -0.63 15.45
N GLN A 11 11.65 0.35 16.27
CA GLN A 11 11.76 0.27 17.73
C GLN A 11 10.63 -0.57 18.34
N TYR A 12 9.54 -0.84 17.61
CA TYR A 12 8.34 -1.53 18.09
C TYR A 12 7.81 -2.53 17.05
N PRO A 13 8.58 -3.58 16.72
CA PRO A 13 8.28 -4.50 15.63
C PRO A 13 6.96 -5.28 15.81
N GLU A 14 6.57 -5.57 17.05
CA GLU A 14 5.29 -6.21 17.36
C GLU A 14 4.10 -5.32 17.03
N GLU A 15 4.16 -4.03 17.38
CA GLU A 15 3.11 -3.06 17.08
C GLU A 15 3.02 -2.91 15.56
N THR A 16 4.13 -2.67 14.87
CA THR A 16 4.17 -2.59 13.40
C THR A 16 3.53 -3.82 12.75
N ARG A 17 3.82 -5.02 13.25
CA ARG A 17 3.21 -6.26 12.76
C ARG A 17 1.69 -6.27 12.96
N GLU A 18 1.20 -5.88 14.13
CA GLU A 18 -0.25 -5.84 14.41
C GLU A 18 -0.98 -4.84 13.52
N TRP A 19 -0.39 -3.68 13.25
CA TRP A 19 -0.94 -2.70 12.31
C TRP A 19 -0.98 -3.23 10.87
N LEU A 20 0.08 -3.92 10.43
CA LEU A 20 0.12 -4.54 9.10
C LEU A 20 -0.90 -5.68 8.96
N GLU A 21 -1.01 -6.55 9.97
CA GLU A 21 -2.02 -7.62 10.02
C GLU A 21 -3.44 -7.03 9.99
N SER A 22 -3.67 -5.92 10.69
CA SER A 22 -4.97 -5.22 10.68
C SER A 22 -5.31 -4.67 9.30
N LEU A 23 -4.35 -4.03 8.61
CA LEU A 23 -4.56 -3.52 7.26
C LEU A 23 -4.80 -4.66 6.25
N ALA A 24 -4.05 -5.75 6.36
CA ALA A 24 -4.25 -6.95 5.53
C ALA A 24 -5.66 -7.52 5.71
N ALA A 25 -6.14 -7.62 6.96
CA ALA A 25 -7.49 -8.09 7.24
C ALA A 25 -8.58 -7.19 6.64
N VAL A 26 -8.37 -5.86 6.60
CA VAL A 26 -9.29 -4.94 5.91
C VAL A 26 -9.28 -5.17 4.41
N ILE A 27 -8.10 -5.32 3.80
CA ILE A 27 -7.99 -5.62 2.36
C ILE A 27 -8.73 -6.91 2.02
N ASP A 28 -8.55 -7.97 2.82
CA ASP A 28 -9.18 -9.26 2.58
C ASP A 28 -10.70 -9.24 2.76
N ARG A 29 -11.22 -8.47 3.73
CA ARG A 29 -12.65 -8.46 4.07
C ARG A 29 -13.46 -7.38 3.34
N GLU A 30 -12.88 -6.20 3.16
CA GLU A 30 -13.56 -4.99 2.67
C GLU A 30 -12.99 -4.49 1.33
N GLY A 31 -11.83 -4.99 0.91
CA GLY A 31 -11.21 -4.67 -0.37
C GLY A 31 -10.27 -3.46 -0.34
N ALA A 32 -9.56 -3.26 -1.46
CA ALA A 32 -8.52 -2.25 -1.60
C ALA A 32 -9.04 -0.80 -1.45
N GLU A 33 -10.24 -0.50 -1.95
CA GLU A 33 -10.85 0.83 -1.85
C GLU A 33 -11.03 1.27 -0.40
N ARG A 34 -11.45 0.34 0.46
CA ARG A 34 -11.62 0.61 1.89
C ARG A 34 -10.30 0.83 2.60
N ALA A 35 -9.31 -0.01 2.30
CA ALA A 35 -7.97 0.12 2.84
C ALA A 35 -7.34 1.47 2.44
N HIS A 36 -7.51 1.90 1.18
CA HIS A 36 -7.07 3.21 0.71
C HIS A 36 -7.72 4.36 1.49
N PHE A 37 -9.04 4.31 1.68
CA PHE A 37 -9.76 5.31 2.48
C PHE A 37 -9.22 5.40 3.92
N LEU A 38 -8.91 4.27 4.57
CA LEU A 38 -8.35 4.28 5.93
C LEU A 38 -6.95 4.88 5.97
N LEU A 39 -6.10 4.52 5.01
CA LEU A 39 -4.75 5.08 4.90
C LEU A 39 -4.78 6.60 4.72
N ASP A 40 -5.68 7.12 3.87
CA ASP A 40 -5.87 8.57 3.72
C ASP A 40 -6.23 9.25 5.04
N LYS A 41 -7.13 8.63 5.83
CA LYS A 41 -7.52 9.16 7.14
C LYS A 41 -6.37 9.15 8.15
N LEU A 42 -5.54 8.10 8.14
CA LEU A 42 -4.37 8.00 9.02
C LEU A 42 -3.29 9.03 8.63
N VAL A 43 -3.03 9.19 7.33
CA VAL A 43 -2.11 10.22 6.82
C VAL A 43 -2.59 11.62 7.19
N GLU A 44 -3.88 11.89 7.02
CA GLU A 44 -4.49 13.16 7.40
C GLU A 44 -4.34 13.44 8.91
N LEU A 45 -4.59 12.43 9.76
CA LEU A 45 -4.41 12.52 11.20
C LEU A 45 -2.94 12.81 11.58
N ALA A 46 -2.00 12.06 11.00
CA ALA A 46 -0.57 12.22 11.26
C ALA A 46 -0.09 13.62 10.88
N ARG A 47 -0.50 14.15 9.71
CA ARG A 47 -0.19 15.52 9.29
C ARG A 47 -0.72 16.55 10.28
N ARG A 48 -1.97 16.40 10.73
CA ARG A 48 -2.58 17.30 11.73
C ARG A 48 -1.86 17.23 13.08
N ALA A 49 -1.28 16.07 13.43
CA ALA A 49 -0.45 15.89 14.61
C ALA A 49 0.99 16.42 14.46
N GLY A 50 1.34 16.99 13.30
CA GLY A 50 2.67 17.56 13.04
C GLY A 50 3.71 16.57 12.54
N ALA A 51 3.31 15.34 12.20
CA ALA A 51 4.23 14.39 11.59
C ALA A 51 4.67 14.86 10.20
N HIS A 52 5.98 14.85 9.96
CA HIS A 52 6.52 15.09 8.63
C HIS A 52 6.46 13.80 7.81
N LEU A 53 5.50 13.74 6.89
CA LEU A 53 5.42 12.67 5.92
C LEU A 53 6.03 13.17 4.60
N PRO A 54 7.23 12.70 4.20
CA PRO A 54 7.72 12.99 2.86
C PRO A 54 6.70 12.41 1.87
N PHE A 55 6.15 13.27 1.01
CA PHE A 55 5.28 12.83 -0.06
C PHE A 55 6.16 12.29 -1.17
N ASP A 56 6.28 10.97 -1.28
CA ASP A 56 6.96 10.36 -2.41
C ASP A 56 6.05 10.46 -3.65
N LEU A 57 6.48 11.23 -4.64
CA LEU A 57 5.78 11.43 -5.93
C LEU A 57 5.74 10.16 -6.80
N THR A 58 6.24 9.04 -6.31
CA THR A 58 6.37 7.80 -7.06
C THR A 58 5.30 6.82 -6.61
N THR A 59 4.45 6.42 -7.56
CA THR A 59 3.63 5.22 -7.42
C THR A 59 4.53 4.01 -7.24
N ALA A 60 4.03 2.97 -6.55
CA ALA A 60 4.75 1.70 -6.44
C ALA A 60 5.21 1.21 -7.82
N TYR A 61 6.40 0.61 -7.90
CA TYR A 61 6.93 0.03 -9.14
C TYR A 61 6.22 -1.29 -9.48
N ILE A 62 4.92 -1.17 -9.76
CA ILE A 62 4.03 -2.24 -10.17
C ILE A 62 3.12 -1.71 -11.26
N ASN A 63 2.73 -2.55 -12.21
CA ASN A 63 1.76 -2.17 -13.23
C ASN A 63 0.45 -1.78 -12.56
N THR A 64 -0.01 -0.55 -12.80
CA THR A 64 -1.32 -0.06 -12.35
C THR A 64 -2.49 -0.80 -13.01
N ILE A 65 -2.23 -1.46 -14.15
CA ILE A 65 -3.19 -2.30 -14.88
C ILE A 65 -2.88 -3.77 -14.55
N PRO A 66 -3.80 -4.50 -13.88
CA PRO A 66 -3.61 -5.93 -13.68
C PRO A 66 -3.78 -6.69 -15.00
N PRO A 67 -3.16 -7.88 -15.17
CA PRO A 67 -3.18 -8.64 -16.43
C PRO A 67 -4.58 -8.87 -17.02
N GLY A 68 -5.59 -9.11 -16.17
CA GLY A 68 -6.98 -9.30 -16.60
C GLY A 68 -7.71 -8.04 -17.06
N ARG A 69 -7.08 -6.86 -16.93
CA ARG A 69 -7.60 -5.56 -17.39
C ARG A 69 -6.68 -4.93 -18.44
N GLU A 70 -5.65 -5.64 -18.88
CA GLU A 70 -4.83 -5.20 -20.00
C GLU A 70 -5.67 -5.21 -21.28
N PRO A 71 -5.62 -4.15 -22.10
CA PRO A 71 -6.30 -4.15 -23.39
C PRO A 71 -5.68 -5.20 -24.31
N ASN A 72 -6.51 -5.82 -25.16
CA ASN A 72 -5.99 -6.69 -26.21
C ASN A 72 -5.06 -5.91 -27.13
N MET A 73 -3.84 -6.43 -27.33
CA MET A 73 -2.86 -5.81 -28.22
C MET A 73 -3.36 -5.88 -29.67
N PRO A 74 -3.42 -4.76 -30.41
CA PRO A 74 -4.07 -4.70 -31.73
C PRO A 74 -3.26 -5.29 -32.89
N GLY A 75 -2.20 -6.06 -32.63
CA GLY A 75 -1.30 -6.60 -33.66
C GLY A 75 -1.00 -8.08 -33.47
N ASP A 76 -0.78 -8.77 -34.58
CA ASP A 76 -0.30 -10.15 -34.60
C ASP A 76 1.17 -10.17 -34.13
N PRO A 77 1.55 -10.97 -33.12
CA PRO A 77 2.95 -11.13 -32.79
C PRO A 77 3.66 -11.82 -33.95
N ALA A 78 4.71 -11.17 -34.48
CA ALA A 78 5.53 -11.69 -35.57
C ALA A 78 6.39 -12.90 -35.17
#